data_AF-U2HQ81-F1
#
_entry.id   AF-U2HQ81-F1
#
_cell.length_a   1.000
_cell.length_b   1.000
_cell.length_c   1.000
_cell.angle_alpha   90.00
_cell.angle_beta   90.00
_cell.angle_gamma   90.00
#
_symmetry.space_group_name_H-M   'P 1'
#
loop_
_entity.id
_entity.type
_entity.pdbx_description
1 polymer ?
#
loop_
_entity_poly.entity_id
_entity_poly.type
_entity_poly.pdbx_seq_one_letter_code
_entity_poly.pdbx_strand_id
1 'polypeptide(L)'
;MGSPSQAYYCLAPALPIHAIMSKKPRLCIYPKDVEIILDLSPRQAFRRYQTVKDAYGKLKHQELTFREFADYYGLPLDDVYDKLQP
;
A
#
# COMPACT_ATOMS: atom_id res chain seq x y z
N MET A 1 -33.69 13.16 -43.91
CA MET A 1 -33.84 13.50 -42.48
C MET A 1 -33.94 12.19 -41.74
N GLY A 2 -32.91 11.80 -41.00
CA GLY A 2 -32.87 10.50 -40.33
C GLY A 2 -31.44 10.00 -40.14
N SER A 3 -30.65 10.78 -39.44
CA SER A 3 -29.35 10.37 -38.92
C SER A 3 -29.38 10.57 -37.40
N PRO A 4 -28.54 9.85 -36.65
CA PRO A 4 -28.76 8.47 -36.24
C PRO A 4 -28.57 8.37 -34.71
N SER A 5 -28.41 7.16 -34.16
CA SER A 5 -27.69 6.93 -32.90
C SER A 5 -28.38 7.45 -31.63
N GLN A 6 -29.02 6.58 -30.84
CA GLN A 6 -29.16 6.76 -29.38
C GLN A 6 -29.63 5.53 -28.56
N ALA A 7 -29.71 4.31 -29.12
CA ALA A 7 -30.32 3.19 -28.38
C ALA A 7 -29.36 2.23 -27.65
N TYR A 8 -28.03 2.28 -27.89
CA TYR A 8 -27.11 1.29 -27.32
C TYR A 8 -26.20 1.78 -26.17
N TYR A 9 -26.32 3.03 -25.72
CA TYR A 9 -25.57 3.53 -24.56
C TYR A 9 -26.32 3.45 -23.23
N CYS A 10 -27.43 2.73 -23.15
CA CYS A 10 -28.30 2.75 -21.98
C CYS A 10 -28.19 1.45 -21.17
N LEU A 11 -27.05 1.16 -20.52
CA LEU A 11 -26.93 0.30 -19.31
C LEU A 11 -25.47 0.17 -18.82
N ALA A 12 -24.93 1.24 -18.24
CA ALA A 12 -23.92 1.17 -17.18
C ALA A 12 -23.98 2.48 -16.37
N PRO A 13 -24.72 2.52 -15.24
CA PRO A 13 -24.84 3.73 -14.43
C PRO A 13 -23.50 4.06 -13.77
N ALA A 14 -23.04 5.29 -14.03
CA ALA A 14 -22.21 6.14 -13.18
C ALA A 14 -21.39 5.42 -12.09
N LEU A 15 -20.12 5.11 -12.39
CA LEU A 15 -19.13 5.08 -11.32
C LEU A 15 -19.08 6.49 -10.71
N PRO A 16 -19.39 6.66 -9.42
CA PRO A 16 -19.39 7.98 -8.81
C PRO A 16 -17.98 8.55 -8.86
N ILE A 17 -17.85 9.74 -9.43
CA ILE A 17 -16.62 10.57 -9.43
C ILE A 17 -16.19 10.89 -7.98
N HIS A 18 -16.97 10.50 -6.96
CA HIS A 18 -16.67 10.63 -5.53
C HIS A 18 -15.92 9.43 -4.90
N ALA A 19 -15.54 8.39 -5.64
CA ALA A 19 -14.71 7.30 -5.08
C ALA A 19 -13.21 7.67 -4.94
N ILE A 20 -12.82 8.91 -5.22
CA ILE A 20 -11.47 9.46 -5.06
C ILE A 20 -11.26 10.12 -3.69
N MET A 21 -11.78 9.51 -2.63
CA MET A 21 -11.35 9.79 -1.26
C MET A 21 -10.57 8.61 -0.66
N SER A 22 -9.91 7.82 -1.50
CA SER A 22 -9.04 6.75 -1.02
C SER A 22 -7.64 7.31 -0.79
N LYS A 23 -7.30 7.56 0.48
CA LYS A 23 -5.99 8.01 0.95
C LYS A 23 -4.91 7.20 0.23
N LYS A 24 -4.13 7.84 -0.65
CA LYS A 24 -3.07 7.17 -1.42
C LYS A 24 -2.20 6.37 -0.43
N PRO A 25 -2.12 5.03 -0.55
CA PRO A 25 -1.29 4.25 0.36
C PRO A 25 0.15 4.76 0.22
N ARG A 26 0.80 4.98 1.36
CA ARG A 26 2.21 5.39 1.39
C ARG A 26 3.03 4.30 0.70
N LEU A 27 4.02 4.68 -0.11
CA LEU A 27 4.87 3.71 -0.83
C LEU A 27 5.97 3.14 0.09
N CYS A 28 6.54 4.02 0.93
CA CYS A 28 7.62 3.69 1.85
C CYS A 28 7.04 3.27 3.21
N ILE A 29 7.71 2.32 3.84
CA ILE A 29 7.38 1.83 5.18
C ILE A 29 8.25 2.52 6.21
N TYR A 30 7.65 2.94 7.33
CA TYR A 30 8.38 3.50 8.47
C TYR A 30 8.48 2.48 9.61
N PRO A 31 9.41 2.65 10.56
CA PRO A 31 9.48 1.82 11.75
C PRO A 31 8.17 1.76 12.54
N LYS A 32 7.36 2.83 12.49
CA LYS A 32 6.03 2.86 13.12
C LYS A 32 5.03 1.93 12.44
N ASP A 33 5.12 1.78 11.14
CA ASP A 33 4.26 0.84 10.40
C ASP A 33 4.70 -0.60 10.70
N VAL A 34 6.01 -0.86 10.78
CA VAL A 34 6.56 -2.17 11.21
C VAL A 34 6.11 -2.56 12.61
N GLU A 35 6.01 -1.60 13.52
CA GLU A 35 5.47 -1.78 14.87
C GLU A 35 4.04 -2.34 14.83
N ILE A 36 3.19 -1.76 14.00
CA ILE A 36 1.78 -2.14 13.84
C ILE A 36 1.65 -3.49 13.12
N ILE A 37 2.40 -3.70 12.04
CA ILE A 37 2.30 -4.91 11.21
C ILE A 37 2.73 -6.16 11.98
N LEU A 38 3.83 -6.06 12.76
CA LEU A 38 4.41 -7.20 13.48
C LEU A 38 4.03 -7.28 14.96
N ASP A 39 3.22 -6.33 15.46
CA ASP A 39 2.85 -6.18 16.87
C ASP A 39 4.08 -6.20 17.80
N LEU A 40 5.04 -5.31 17.49
CA LEU A 40 6.32 -5.22 18.20
C LEU A 40 6.41 -3.95 19.02
N SER A 41 7.31 -3.92 20.00
CA SER A 41 7.67 -2.64 20.63
C SER A 41 8.45 -1.74 19.67
N PRO A 42 8.42 -0.40 19.84
CA PRO A 42 9.07 0.55 18.92
C PRO A 42 10.57 0.26 18.70
N ARG A 43 11.28 -0.16 19.75
CA ARG A 43 12.70 -0.53 19.65
C ARG A 43 12.91 -1.79 18.80
N GLN A 44 12.06 -2.80 18.97
CA GLN A 44 12.16 -4.03 18.19
C GLN A 44 11.79 -3.76 16.73
N ALA A 45 10.74 -2.97 16.48
CA ALA A 45 10.34 -2.55 15.14
C ALA A 45 11.47 -1.82 14.40
N PHE A 46 12.16 -0.88 15.07
CA PHE A 46 13.32 -0.18 14.49
C PHE A 46 14.46 -1.14 14.14
N ARG A 47 14.79 -2.08 15.05
CA ARG A 47 15.81 -3.11 14.78
C ARG A 47 15.44 -3.99 13.59
N ARG A 48 14.17 -4.39 13.48
CA ARG A 48 13.65 -5.16 12.34
C ARG A 48 13.76 -4.37 11.04
N TYR A 49 13.31 -3.11 11.04
CA TYR A 49 13.44 -2.23 9.89
C TYR A 49 14.90 -2.10 9.41
N GLN A 50 15.85 -1.92 10.33
CA GLN A 50 17.29 -1.90 9.98
C GLN A 50 17.77 -3.25 9.44
N THR A 51 17.37 -4.36 10.08
CA THR A 51 17.74 -5.71 9.61
C THR A 51 17.30 -5.94 8.17
N VAL A 52 16.09 -5.51 7.80
CA VAL A 52 15.61 -5.64 6.43
C VAL A 52 16.40 -4.73 5.48
N LYS A 53 16.69 -3.48 5.86
CA LYS A 53 17.56 -2.60 5.06
C LYS A 53 18.94 -3.20 4.81
N ASP A 54 19.53 -3.79 5.84
CA ASP A 54 20.83 -4.44 5.77
C ASP A 54 20.79 -5.68 4.87
N ALA A 55 19.71 -6.47 4.94
CA ALA A 55 19.52 -7.63 4.07
C ALA A 55 19.41 -7.27 2.58
N TYR A 56 18.79 -6.14 2.25
CA TYR A 56 18.74 -5.61 0.88
C TYR A 56 19.96 -4.75 0.51
N GLY A 57 20.93 -4.57 1.41
CA GLY A 57 22.12 -3.75 1.17
C GLY A 57 21.82 -2.26 0.92
N LYS A 58 20.71 -1.74 1.49
CA LYS A 58 20.27 -0.37 1.23
C LYS A 58 21.14 0.67 1.91
N LEU A 59 21.36 1.78 1.23
CA LEU A 59 22.06 2.94 1.78
C LEU A 59 21.18 3.69 2.80
N LYS A 60 21.80 4.48 3.68
CA LYS A 60 21.08 5.20 4.75
C LYS A 60 19.92 6.05 4.25
N HIS A 61 20.10 6.72 3.10
CA HIS A 61 19.10 7.58 2.47
C HIS A 61 18.02 6.82 1.71
N GLN A 62 18.21 5.51 1.46
CA GLN A 62 17.24 4.69 0.75
C GLN A 62 16.24 4.13 1.75
N GLU A 63 14.97 4.42 1.52
CA GLU A 63 13.88 3.90 2.32
C GLU A 63 13.47 2.51 1.87
N LEU A 64 12.86 1.75 2.78
CA LEU A 64 12.24 0.47 2.49
C LEU A 64 10.83 0.72 1.95
N THR A 65 10.39 -0.09 0.98
CA THR A 65 9.00 -0.08 0.49
C THR A 65 8.18 -1.17 1.18
N PHE A 66 6.86 -1.04 1.18
CA PHE A 66 5.97 -2.09 1.71
C PHE A 66 6.17 -3.42 0.98
N ARG A 67 6.41 -3.37 -0.34
CA ARG A 67 6.66 -4.56 -1.14
C ARG A 67 7.92 -5.30 -0.70
N GLU A 68 9.04 -4.61 -0.57
CA GLU A 68 10.31 -5.23 -0.12
C GLU A 68 10.20 -5.80 1.29
N PHE A 69 9.46 -5.11 2.17
CA PHE A 69 9.18 -5.61 3.52
C PHE A 69 8.33 -6.88 3.48
N ALA A 70 7.24 -6.88 2.72
CA ALA A 70 6.34 -8.01 2.55
C ALA A 70 7.09 -9.22 1.95
N ASP A 71 7.90 -8.98 0.91
CA ASP A 71 8.73 -10.00 0.26
C ASP A 71 9.77 -10.59 1.23
N TYR A 72 10.37 -9.77 2.11
CA TYR A 72 11.34 -10.24 3.11
C TYR A 72 10.71 -11.14 4.17
N TYR A 73 9.50 -10.80 4.64
CA TYR A 73 8.78 -11.56 5.67
C TYR A 73 7.89 -12.67 5.11
N GLY A 74 7.74 -12.76 3.78
CA GLY A 74 6.82 -13.70 3.14
C GLY A 74 5.35 -13.39 3.43
N LEU A 75 5.02 -12.12 3.63
CA LEU A 75 3.65 -11.66 3.90
C LEU A 75 2.98 -11.21 2.60
N PRO A 76 1.67 -11.44 2.42
CA PRO A 76 0.93 -10.85 1.31
C PRO A 76 0.83 -9.33 1.52
N LEU A 77 1.07 -8.58 0.43
CA LEU A 77 1.09 -7.11 0.47
C LEU A 77 -0.27 -6.52 0.86
N ASP A 78 -1.36 -7.17 0.49
CA ASP A 78 -2.72 -6.75 0.80
C ASP A 78 -2.97 -6.77 2.32
N ASP A 79 -2.64 -7.86 3.02
CA ASP A 79 -2.76 -7.94 4.49
C ASP A 79 -1.94 -6.86 5.21
N VAL A 80 -0.77 -6.51 4.66
CA VAL A 80 0.08 -5.45 5.21
C VAL A 80 -0.61 -4.08 5.11
N TYR A 81 -1.29 -3.81 3.99
CA TYR A 81 -2.06 -2.57 3.83
C TYR A 81 -3.32 -2.55 4.67
N ASP A 82 -4.03 -3.68 4.79
CA ASP A 82 -5.24 -3.81 5.60
C ASP A 82 -4.97 -3.47 7.07
N LYS A 83 -3.83 -3.91 7.61
CA LYS A 83 -3.41 -3.60 8.98
C LYS A 83 -3.12 -2.12 9.25
N LEU A 84 -2.88 -1.34 8.20
CA LEU A 84 -2.58 0.10 8.29
C LEU A 84 -3.80 0.98 8.06
N GLN A 85 -4.92 0.40 7.65
CA GLN A 85 -6.19 1.11 7.60
C GLN A 85 -6.73 1.28 9.03
N PRO A 86 -7.12 2.51 9.43
CA PRO A 86 -7.71 2.77 10.74
C PRO A 86 -9.09 2.13 10.89
#